data_AF-X1GHW1-F1
#
_entry.id   AF-X1GHW1-F1
#
_cell.length_a   1.000
_cell.length_b   1.000
_cell.length_c   1.000
_cell.angle_alpha   90.00
_cell.angle_beta   90.00
_cell.angle_gamma   90.00
#
_symmetry.space_group_name_H-M   'P 1'
#
loop_
_entity.id
_entity.type
_entity.pdbx_description
1 polymer ?
#
loop_
_entity_poly.entity_id
_entity_poly.type
_entity_poly.pdbx_seq_one_letter_code
_entity_poly.pdbx_strand_id
1 'polypeptide(L)'
;RWIGIDISPTAIKIIQKRLKQFLGAIEGVNYEVIGMPTTVEEVRKLEPFEFQNWVVIDKMRANASRKKVGDMGLDGYLTKNLYHDEAGIQVKQSDGVGRNVVDNFETALKRANYKKGYIVAFRFFGAHFN
;
A
#
# COMPACT_ATOMS: atom_id res chain seq x y z
N ARG A 1 -13.52 -25.32 -17.63
CA ARG A 1 -13.81 -24.07 -16.89
C ARG A 1 -13.08 -24.16 -15.55
N TRP A 2 -12.22 -23.19 -15.21
CA TRP A 2 -11.46 -23.16 -13.95
C TRP A 2 -12.02 -22.07 -13.03
N ILE A 3 -11.95 -22.28 -11.72
CA ILE A 3 -12.30 -21.30 -10.69
C ILE A 3 -11.12 -21.26 -9.71
N GLY A 4 -10.49 -20.11 -9.57
CA GLY A 4 -9.50 -19.83 -8.54
C GLY A 4 -10.16 -19.21 -7.33
N ILE A 5 -9.75 -19.62 -6.14
CA ILE A 5 -10.19 -19.03 -4.88
C ILE A 5 -8.93 -18.67 -4.10
N ASP A 6 -8.74 -17.38 -3.89
CA ASP A 6 -7.64 -16.83 -3.10
C ASP A 6 -8.23 -16.06 -1.91
N ILE A 7 -7.58 -16.18 -0.75
CA ILE A 7 -8.08 -15.58 0.49
C ILE A 7 -7.70 -14.10 0.65
N SER A 8 -6.71 -13.60 -0.09
CA SER A 8 -6.19 -12.24 0.10
C SER A 8 -6.11 -11.42 -1.20
N PRO A 9 -6.40 -10.10 -1.15
CA PRO A 9 -6.29 -9.23 -2.31
C PRO A 9 -4.89 -9.23 -2.95
N THR A 10 -3.85 -9.39 -2.13
CA THR A 10 -2.48 -9.50 -2.62
C THR A 10 -2.28 -10.77 -3.45
N ALA A 11 -2.81 -11.92 -3.00
CA ALA A 11 -2.73 -13.18 -3.74
C ALA A 11 -3.49 -13.10 -5.07
N ILE A 12 -4.72 -12.56 -5.06
CA ILE A 12 -5.53 -12.34 -6.27
C ILE A 12 -4.73 -11.53 -7.31
N LYS A 13 -4.11 -10.42 -6.89
CA LYS A 13 -3.29 -9.58 -7.79
C LYS A 13 -2.07 -10.30 -8.36
N ILE A 14 -1.43 -11.16 -7.57
CA ILE A 14 -0.32 -11.98 -8.08
C ILE A 14 -0.82 -12.92 -9.18
N ILE A 15 -1.98 -13.55 -8.99
CA ILE A 15 -2.59 -14.41 -10.00
C ILE A 15 -2.98 -13.61 -11.25
N GLN A 16 -3.66 -12.47 -11.11
CA GLN A 16 -3.98 -11.58 -12.24
C GLN A 16 -2.72 -11.22 -13.05
N LYS A 17 -1.64 -10.84 -12.35
CA LYS A 17 -0.36 -10.50 -12.99
C LYS A 17 0.21 -11.69 -13.75
N ARG A 18 0.19 -12.89 -13.17
CA ARG A 18 0.67 -14.12 -13.82
C ARG A 18 -0.18 -14.50 -15.03
N LEU A 19 -1.50 -14.44 -14.91
CA LEU A 19 -2.43 -14.70 -16.02
C LEU A 19 -2.15 -13.78 -17.20
N LYS A 20 -1.97 -12.48 -16.93
CA LYS A 20 -1.60 -11.52 -17.97
C LYS A 20 -0.23 -11.79 -18.57
N GLN A 21 0.80 -12.03 -17.74
CA GLN A 21 2.19 -12.16 -18.20
C GLN A 21 2.47 -13.45 -18.97
N PHE A 22 1.91 -14.58 -18.53
CA PHE A 22 2.22 -15.90 -19.11
C PHE A 22 1.19 -16.36 -20.14
N LEU A 23 -0.07 -15.94 -19.99
CA LEU A 23 -1.17 -16.41 -20.85
C LEU A 23 -1.77 -15.29 -21.70
N GLY A 24 -1.32 -14.03 -21.54
CA GLY A 24 -1.92 -12.88 -22.23
C GLY A 24 -3.38 -12.63 -21.84
N ALA A 25 -3.85 -13.20 -20.72
CA ALA A 25 -5.26 -13.14 -20.34
C ALA A 25 -5.67 -11.71 -19.93
N ILE A 26 -6.84 -11.31 -20.40
CA ILE A 26 -7.45 -9.99 -20.17
C ILE A 26 -8.65 -10.18 -19.24
N GLU A 27 -8.67 -9.44 -18.13
CA GLU A 27 -9.82 -9.39 -17.22
C GLU A 27 -11.06 -8.82 -17.92
N GLY A 28 -12.23 -9.40 -17.67
CA GLY A 28 -13.49 -9.10 -18.36
C GLY A 28 -13.64 -9.77 -19.74
N VAL A 29 -12.57 -10.38 -20.27
CA VAL A 29 -12.62 -11.16 -21.53
C VAL A 29 -12.38 -12.63 -21.25
N ASN A 30 -11.29 -12.95 -20.54
CA ASN A 30 -10.87 -14.33 -20.28
C ASN A 30 -11.21 -14.80 -18.86
N TYR A 31 -11.31 -13.87 -17.90
CA TYR A 31 -11.65 -14.15 -16.50
C TYR A 31 -12.27 -12.92 -15.83
N GLU A 32 -12.97 -13.13 -14.73
CA GLU A 32 -13.54 -12.09 -13.88
C GLU A 32 -12.95 -12.19 -12.48
N VAL A 33 -12.80 -11.06 -11.79
CA VAL A 33 -12.38 -11.00 -10.39
C VAL A 33 -13.54 -10.49 -9.55
N ILE A 34 -13.91 -11.28 -8.55
CA ILE A 34 -15.03 -11.00 -7.66
C ILE A 34 -14.49 -10.87 -6.23
N GLY A 35 -14.98 -9.87 -5.48
CA GLY A 35 -14.69 -9.72 -4.04
C GLY A 35 -13.42 -8.93 -3.71
N MET A 36 -12.77 -8.27 -4.68
CA MET A 36 -11.71 -7.31 -4.39
C MET A 36 -12.29 -6.05 -3.72
N PRO A 37 -11.59 -5.43 -2.76
CA PRO A 37 -12.05 -4.19 -2.15
C PRO A 37 -12.03 -3.06 -3.19
N THR A 38 -13.21 -2.49 -3.47
CA THR A 38 -13.40 -1.41 -4.45
C THR A 38 -13.89 -0.12 -3.82
N THR A 39 -14.47 -0.20 -2.63
CA THR A 39 -14.97 0.94 -1.85
C THR A 39 -14.05 1.30 -0.69
N VAL A 40 -14.15 2.53 -0.18
CA VAL A 40 -13.39 2.96 1.01
C VAL A 40 -13.79 2.11 2.22
N GLU A 41 -15.07 1.79 2.35
CA GLU A 41 -15.65 0.96 3.42
C GLU A 41 -15.07 -0.46 3.40
N GLU A 42 -14.87 -1.06 2.22
CA GLU A 42 -14.23 -2.37 2.09
C GLU A 42 -12.73 -2.29 2.39
N VAL A 43 -12.04 -1.26 1.90
CA VAL A 43 -10.62 -1.05 2.16
C VAL A 43 -10.34 -0.86 3.65
N ARG A 44 -11.27 -0.22 4.39
CA ARG A 44 -11.21 -0.09 5.86
C ARG A 44 -11.28 -1.41 6.60
N LYS A 45 -11.92 -2.43 6.02
CA LYS A 45 -12.08 -3.76 6.62
C LYS A 45 -10.94 -4.71 6.28
N LEU A 46 -9.98 -4.29 5.46
CA LEU A 46 -8.80 -5.09 5.18
C LEU A 46 -8.01 -5.34 6.46
N GLU A 47 -7.48 -6.56 6.59
CA GLU A 47 -6.50 -6.87 7.62
C GLU A 47 -5.32 -5.89 7.55
N PRO A 48 -4.74 -5.45 8.68
CA PRO A 48 -3.76 -4.36 8.70
C PRO A 48 -2.58 -4.55 7.74
N PHE A 49 -2.10 -5.79 7.60
CA PHE A 49 -1.03 -6.12 6.68
C PHE A 49 -1.45 -6.08 5.21
N GLU A 50 -2.68 -6.50 4.89
CA GLU A 50 -3.22 -6.40 3.53
C GLU A 50 -3.49 -4.94 3.15
N PHE A 51 -3.96 -4.11 4.08
CA PHE A 51 -4.08 -2.67 3.84
C PHE A 51 -2.71 -2.02 3.57
N GLN A 52 -1.69 -2.37 4.37
CA GLN A 52 -0.32 -1.91 4.14
C GLN A 52 0.19 -2.31 2.74
N ASN A 53 0.04 -3.57 2.35
CA ASN A 53 0.45 -4.04 1.02
C ASN A 53 -0.35 -3.36 -0.10
N TRP A 54 -1.65 -3.18 0.10
CA TRP A 54 -2.52 -2.49 -0.85
C TRP A 54 -2.05 -1.05 -1.07
N VAL A 55 -1.70 -0.32 -0.02
CA VAL A 55 -1.15 1.04 -0.15
C VAL A 55 0.24 1.01 -0.81
N VAL A 56 1.19 0.28 -0.22
CA VAL A 56 2.60 0.37 -0.61
C VAL A 56 2.83 -0.22 -2.00
N ILE A 57 2.35 -1.44 -2.24
CA ILE A 57 2.68 -2.20 -3.46
C ILE A 57 1.73 -1.82 -4.59
N ASP A 58 0.42 -1.78 -4.34
CA ASP A 58 -0.56 -1.58 -5.41
C ASP A 58 -0.78 -0.10 -5.76
N LYS A 59 -1.02 0.76 -4.75
CA LYS A 59 -1.32 2.18 -5.01
C LYS A 59 -0.08 3.03 -5.24
N MET A 60 0.93 2.86 -4.40
CA MET A 60 2.17 3.65 -4.48
C MET A 60 3.21 3.04 -5.43
N ARG A 61 3.02 1.79 -5.87
CA ARG A 61 4.01 1.03 -6.68
C ARG A 61 5.41 1.06 -6.06
N ALA A 62 5.46 1.01 -4.73
CA ALA A 62 6.66 1.10 -3.91
C ALA A 62 7.11 -0.28 -3.42
N ASN A 63 8.30 -0.32 -2.83
CA ASN A 63 8.84 -1.53 -2.22
C ASN A 63 8.37 -1.63 -0.76
N ALA A 64 7.83 -2.80 -0.38
CA ALA A 64 7.50 -3.07 1.02
C ALA A 64 8.79 -3.29 1.84
N SER A 65 8.85 -2.69 3.02
CA SER A 65 9.99 -2.86 3.93
C SER A 65 10.05 -4.29 4.45
N ARG A 66 11.21 -4.96 4.30
CA ARG A 66 11.40 -6.36 4.71
C ARG A 66 11.56 -6.53 6.23
N LYS A 67 12.01 -5.49 6.94
CA LYS A 67 12.29 -5.53 8.39
C LYS A 67 11.27 -4.69 9.17
N LYS A 68 10.24 -5.34 9.74
CA LYS A 68 9.30 -4.67 10.66
C LYS A 68 9.93 -4.22 11.99
N VAL A 69 11.07 -4.81 12.38
CA VAL A 69 11.64 -4.66 13.73
C VAL A 69 12.77 -3.61 13.82
N GLY A 70 13.39 -3.25 12.69
CA GLY A 70 14.55 -2.35 12.66
C GLY A 70 14.23 -0.89 12.29
N ASP A 71 13.21 -0.66 11.47
CA ASP A 71 13.00 0.63 10.80
C ASP A 71 12.02 1.57 11.53
N MET A 72 11.52 1.15 12.70
CA MET A 72 10.73 1.95 13.68
C MET A 72 9.74 2.97 13.08
N GLY A 73 9.07 2.65 11.97
CA GLY A 73 8.08 3.55 11.36
C GLY A 73 8.03 3.58 9.83
N LEU A 74 8.92 2.90 9.10
CA LEU A 74 8.83 2.78 7.63
C LEU A 74 8.14 1.49 7.20
N ASP A 75 7.02 1.62 6.52
CA ASP A 75 6.23 0.51 5.97
C ASP A 75 6.62 0.14 4.53
N GLY A 76 7.23 1.09 3.82
CA GLY A 76 7.78 0.90 2.48
C GLY A 76 8.65 2.07 2.04
N TYR A 77 9.16 1.99 0.81
CA TYR A 77 9.99 3.03 0.22
C TYR A 77 9.91 3.07 -1.31
N LEU A 78 10.06 4.27 -1.85
CA LEU A 78 10.27 4.53 -3.27
C LEU A 78 11.77 4.62 -3.55
N THR A 79 12.19 3.99 -4.64
CA THR A 79 13.53 4.18 -5.23
C THR A 79 13.45 5.27 -6.29
N LYS A 80 14.45 6.16 -6.34
CA LYS A 80 14.51 7.23 -7.35
C LYS A 80 14.37 6.68 -8.77
N ASN A 81 13.53 7.33 -9.58
CA ASN A 81 13.42 7.11 -11.02
C ASN A 81 13.17 8.44 -11.75
N LEU A 82 12.77 8.37 -13.03
CA LEU A 82 12.52 9.56 -13.86
C LEU A 82 11.34 10.43 -13.35
N TYR A 83 10.40 9.85 -12.63
CA TYR A 83 9.13 10.48 -12.25
C TYR A 83 9.08 10.93 -10.79
N HIS A 84 9.90 10.34 -9.91
CA HIS A 84 9.95 10.69 -8.50
C HIS A 84 11.32 10.42 -7.87
N ASP A 85 11.61 11.14 -6.79
CA ASP A 85 12.78 10.90 -5.95
C ASP A 85 12.59 9.66 -5.05
N GLU A 86 13.66 9.28 -4.36
CA GLU A 86 13.57 8.33 -3.26
C GLU A 86 12.79 8.91 -2.08
N ALA A 87 11.98 8.09 -1.41
CA ALA A 87 11.17 8.51 -0.28
C ALA A 87 10.78 7.33 0.61
N GLY A 88 10.69 7.56 1.93
CA GLY A 88 10.09 6.61 2.86
C GLY A 88 8.56 6.70 2.86
N ILE A 89 7.88 5.61 3.21
CA ILE A 89 6.41 5.55 3.30
C ILE A 89 6.02 5.01 4.67
N GLN A 90 5.03 5.65 5.30
CA GLN A 90 4.33 5.11 6.45
C GLN A 90 2.82 5.03 6.17
N VAL A 91 2.21 3.94 6.60
CA VAL A 91 0.79 3.64 6.40
C VAL A 91 0.09 3.60 7.75
N LYS A 92 -1.05 4.30 7.84
CA LYS A 92 -1.93 4.26 9.01
C LYS A 92 -3.35 4.00 8.55
N GLN A 93 -3.88 2.82 8.90
CA GLN A 93 -5.29 2.48 8.69
C GLN A 93 -6.17 3.17 9.75
N SER A 94 -6.16 4.51 9.80
CA SER A 94 -6.88 5.29 10.82
C SER A 94 -7.38 6.63 10.29
N ASP A 95 -8.38 7.19 10.99
CA ASP A 95 -8.98 8.51 10.70
C ASP A 95 -8.45 9.65 11.57
N GLY A 96 -7.35 9.39 12.28
CA GLY A 96 -6.86 10.25 13.34
C GLY A 96 -5.35 10.30 13.37
N VAL A 97 -4.72 10.58 12.22
CA VAL A 97 -3.28 10.80 12.22
C VAL A 97 -3.00 12.19 12.79
N GLY A 98 -2.40 12.21 13.99
CA GLY A 98 -2.01 13.40 14.71
C GLY A 98 -0.54 13.76 14.53
N ARG A 99 -0.16 14.93 15.06
CA ARG A 99 1.21 15.46 15.01
C ARG A 99 2.26 14.47 15.52
N ASN A 100 1.95 13.71 16.57
CA ASN A 100 2.86 12.70 17.13
C ASN A 100 3.29 11.65 16.09
N VAL A 101 2.40 11.26 15.17
CA VAL A 101 2.75 10.32 14.09
C VAL A 101 3.70 10.98 13.09
N VAL A 102 3.45 12.24 12.74
CA VAL A 102 4.29 13.01 11.82
C VAL A 102 5.70 13.20 12.38
N ASP A 103 5.82 13.62 13.64
CA ASP A 103 7.12 13.85 14.30
C ASP A 103 7.93 12.53 14.40
N ASN A 104 7.25 11.43 14.75
CA ASN A 104 7.88 10.10 14.79
C ASN A 104 8.33 9.63 13.39
N PHE A 105 7.52 9.90 12.35
CA PHE A 105 7.85 9.57 10.97
C PHE A 105 9.04 10.37 10.47
N GLU A 106 9.08 11.67 10.73
CA GLU A 106 10.21 12.54 10.38
C GLU A 106 11.51 12.00 11.01
N THR A 107 11.43 11.57 12.27
CA THR A 107 12.57 10.96 12.97
C THR A 107 12.99 9.63 12.33
N ALA A 108 12.03 8.83 11.84
CA ALA A 108 12.34 7.60 11.08
C ALA A 108 13.00 7.91 9.73
N LEU A 109 12.51 8.90 8.99
CA LEU A 109 13.12 9.33 7.72
C LEU A 109 14.56 9.80 7.91
N LYS A 110 14.82 10.63 8.92
CA LYS A 110 16.19 11.10 9.25
C LYS A 110 17.13 9.95 9.56
N ARG A 111 16.67 8.98 10.37
CA ARG A 111 17.45 7.77 10.72
C ARG A 111 17.78 6.92 9.49
N ALA A 112 16.84 6.81 8.56
CA ALA A 112 17.00 6.07 7.31
C ALA A 112 17.62 6.93 6.17
N ASN A 113 18.06 8.16 6.47
CA ASN A 113 18.65 9.10 5.51
C ASN A 113 17.75 9.45 4.30
N TYR A 114 16.43 9.40 4.48
CA TYR A 114 15.47 9.87 3.49
C TYR A 114 15.22 11.38 3.64
N LYS A 115 15.26 12.11 2.51
CA LYS A 115 14.94 13.55 2.46
C LYS A 115 13.45 13.84 2.27
N LYS A 116 12.69 12.84 1.82
CA LYS A 116 11.25 12.94 1.52
C LYS A 116 10.53 11.74 2.10
N GLY A 117 9.26 11.90 2.44
CA GLY A 117 8.42 10.78 2.84
C GLY A 117 6.93 11.07 2.70
N TYR A 118 6.15 9.99 2.63
CA TYR A 118 4.70 10.02 2.51
C TYR A 118 4.07 9.28 3.67
N ILE A 119 3.08 9.91 4.31
CA ILE A 119 2.17 9.22 5.23
C ILE A 119 0.85 9.03 4.47
N VAL A 120 0.38 7.78 4.42
CA VAL A 120 -0.93 7.45 3.84
C VAL A 120 -1.87 7.02 4.95
N ALA A 121 -3.01 7.69 5.05
CA ALA A 121 -4.05 7.40 6.02
C ALA A 121 -5.43 7.79 5.50
N PHE A 122 -6.50 7.37 6.19
CA PHE A 122 -7.85 7.79 5.82
C PHE A 122 -8.12 9.24 6.19
N ARG A 123 -7.59 9.71 7.32
CA ARG A 123 -7.72 11.12 7.75
C ARG A 123 -6.62 11.56 8.72
N PHE A 124 -6.29 12.84 8.62
CA PHE A 124 -5.40 13.56 9.54
C PHE A 124 -6.21 14.53 10.40
N PHE A 125 -5.85 14.68 11.68
CA PHE A 125 -6.47 15.70 12.53
C PHE A 125 -6.14 17.10 12.01
N GLY A 126 -7.15 17.98 11.93
CA GLY A 126 -7.00 19.36 11.44
C GLY A 126 -7.23 19.56 9.94
N ALA A 127 -7.36 18.49 9.15
CA ALA A 127 -7.85 18.58 7.78
C ALA A 127 -9.39 18.57 7.79
N HIS A 128 -10.00 19.75 7.97
CA HIS A 128 -11.40 19.94 7.62
C HIS A 128 -11.46 20.01 6.08
N PHE A 129 -11.85 18.91 5.44
CA PHE A 129 -12.31 18.96 4.06
C PHE A 129 -13.78 19.42 4.12
N ASN A 130 -13.98 20.73 3.93
CA ASN A 130 -15.29 21.29 3.57
C ASN A 130 -15.53 21.06 2.08
#